data_AF-C6SLE1-F1
#
_entry.id   AF-C6SLE1-F1
#
_cell.length_a   1.000
_cell.length_b   1.000
_cell.length_c   1.000
_cell.angle_alpha   90.00
_cell.angle_beta   90.00
_cell.angle_gamma   90.00
#
_symmetry.space_group_name_H-M   'P 1'
#
loop_
_entity.id
_entity.type
_entity.pdbx_description
1 polymer ?
#
loop_
_entity_poly.entity_id
_entity_poly.type
_entity_poly.pdbx_seq_one_letter_code
_entity_poly.pdbx_strand_id
1 'polypeptide(L)'
;MPALPVMKTNIMHTPSPHNEFIRAIKESSPILIGLLPWALILGMQGGQKGMSWLEMLLMTGMNFAGGSEFATVNLWAEPLPILLIATVTFMINSRHILMGAALALHLKEIPLKKAVPALFFMCDESWAMAFSEIQKRKATGLPAFNMPFYSGLTKTSTALPRLSSKRTIL
;
A
#
# COMPACT_ATOMS: atom_id res chain seq x y z
N MET A 1 -17.46 26.90 49.90
CA MET A 1 -16.62 26.12 48.96
C MET A 1 -17.26 26.22 47.59
N PRO A 2 -16.62 26.81 46.57
CA PRO A 2 -17.17 26.80 45.22
C PRO A 2 -17.09 25.39 44.64
N ALA A 3 -18.17 24.92 43.99
CA ALA A 3 -18.21 23.64 43.31
C ALA A 3 -17.25 23.66 42.11
N LEU A 4 -16.40 22.63 42.01
CA LEU A 4 -15.51 22.45 40.85
C LEU A 4 -16.33 22.22 39.57
N PRO A 5 -15.92 22.80 38.43
CA PRO A 5 -16.62 22.60 37.17
C PRO A 5 -16.47 21.14 36.72
N VAL A 6 -17.60 20.46 36.50
CA VAL A 6 -17.64 19.11 35.94
C VAL A 6 -17.14 19.18 34.50
N MET A 7 -15.92 18.69 34.25
CA MET A 7 -15.39 18.49 32.89
C MET A 7 -16.33 17.54 32.15
N LYS A 8 -17.00 18.04 31.10
CA LYS A 8 -17.75 17.20 30.17
C LYS A 8 -16.74 16.34 29.40
N THR A 9 -16.68 15.05 29.71
CA THR A 9 -15.94 14.07 28.91
C THR A 9 -16.58 14.04 27.52
N ASN A 10 -15.97 14.71 26.55
CA ASN A 10 -16.36 14.57 25.16
C ASN A 10 -16.08 13.12 24.77
N ILE A 11 -17.12 12.30 24.73
CA ILE A 11 -17.03 10.92 24.25
C ILE A 11 -16.73 11.04 22.75
N MET A 12 -15.45 10.92 22.37
CA MET A 12 -15.08 10.87 20.96
C MET A 12 -15.69 9.63 20.35
N HIS A 13 -16.73 9.83 19.54
CA HIS A 13 -17.41 8.76 18.86
C HIS A 13 -16.47 8.17 17.81
N THR A 14 -15.95 6.96 18.05
CA THR A 14 -15.20 6.23 17.02
C THR A 14 -16.14 5.94 15.85
N PRO A 15 -15.80 6.32 14.61
CA PRO A 15 -16.62 5.96 13.46
C PRO A 15 -16.74 4.44 13.32
N SER A 16 -17.82 3.97 12.68
CA SER A 16 -18.00 2.55 12.46
C SER A 16 -16.88 1.97 11.59
N PRO A 17 -16.51 0.68 11.74
CA PRO A 17 -15.49 0.04 10.90
C PRO A 17 -15.75 0.19 9.40
N HIS A 18 -17.01 0.14 8.99
CA HIS A 18 -17.41 0.35 7.60
C HIS A 18 -17.09 1.78 7.12
N ASN A 19 -17.37 2.79 7.94
CA ASN A 19 -17.10 4.18 7.57
C ASN A 19 -15.60 4.46 7.47
N GLU A 20 -14.79 3.88 8.35
CA GLU A 20 -13.33 3.94 8.28
C GLU A 20 -12.77 3.29 7.01
N PHE A 21 -13.32 2.13 6.64
CA PHE A 21 -12.95 1.44 5.40
C PHE A 21 -13.29 2.28 4.15
N ILE A 22 -14.51 2.84 4.08
CA ILE A 22 -14.92 3.69 2.96
C ILE A 22 -14.11 5.00 2.94
N ARG A 23 -13.78 5.56 4.10
CA ARG A 23 -12.91 6.73 4.23
C ARG A 23 -11.54 6.45 3.62
N ALA A 24 -10.92 5.31 3.94
CA ALA A 24 -9.65 4.91 3.36
C ALA A 24 -9.69 4.82 1.83
N ILE A 25 -10.76 4.25 1.26
CA ILE A 25 -10.95 4.20 -0.21
C ILE A 25 -11.02 5.61 -0.79
N LYS A 26 -11.81 6.50 -0.18
CA LYS A 26 -11.95 7.88 -0.66
C LYS A 26 -10.62 8.64 -0.58
N GLU A 27 -9.92 8.52 0.54
CA GLU A 27 -8.64 9.20 0.77
C GLU A 27 -7.50 8.64 -0.12
N SER A 28 -7.54 7.36 -0.49
CA SER A 28 -6.56 6.74 -1.39
C SER A 28 -6.89 6.93 -2.87
N SER A 29 -8.11 7.32 -3.24
CA SER A 29 -8.51 7.48 -4.65
C SER A 29 -7.65 8.45 -5.47
N PRO A 30 -7.17 9.61 -4.95
CA PRO A 30 -6.31 10.51 -5.72
C PRO A 30 -4.94 9.90 -6.01
N ILE A 31 -4.44 9.04 -5.11
CA ILE A 31 -3.17 8.32 -5.28
C ILE A 31 -3.25 7.40 -6.50
N LEU A 32 -4.38 6.70 -6.70
CA LEU A 32 -4.56 5.82 -7.86
C LEU A 32 -4.52 6.57 -9.19
N ILE A 33 -5.07 7.79 -9.23
CA ILE A 33 -4.99 8.64 -10.41
C ILE A 33 -3.52 8.98 -10.70
N GLY A 34 -2.74 9.25 -9.65
CA GLY A 34 -1.30 9.47 -9.74
C GLY A 34 -0.50 8.26 -10.25
N LEU A 35 -1.05 7.05 -10.17
CA LEU A 35 -0.41 5.83 -10.71
C LEU A 35 -0.59 5.67 -12.22
N LEU A 36 -1.48 6.42 -12.88
CA LEU A 36 -1.70 6.28 -14.33
C LEU A 36 -0.45 6.62 -15.17
N PRO A 37 0.24 7.76 -14.97
CA PRO A 37 1.46 8.06 -15.72
C PRO A 37 2.55 7.02 -15.45
N TRP A 38 2.65 6.57 -14.19
CA TRP A 38 3.58 5.52 -13.78
C TRP A 38 3.36 4.22 -14.56
N ALA A 39 2.11 3.73 -14.61
CA ALA A 39 1.75 2.50 -15.32
C ALA A 39 2.01 2.60 -16.84
N LEU A 40 1.72 3.77 -17.44
CA LEU A 40 1.99 4.03 -18.85
C LEU A 40 3.48 3.98 -19.18
N ILE A 41 4.32 4.65 -18.39
CA ILE A 41 5.77 4.70 -18.62
C ILE A 41 6.39 3.32 -18.41
N LEU A 42 5.97 2.59 -17.38
CA LEU A 42 6.45 1.23 -17.12
C LEU A 42 6.03 0.26 -18.22
N GLY A 43 4.77 0.31 -18.66
CA GLY A 43 4.23 -0.48 -19.78
C GLY A 43 4.97 -0.24 -21.08
N MET A 44 5.21 1.04 -21.42
CA MET A 44 5.97 1.43 -22.61
C MET A 44 7.40 0.87 -22.57
N GLN A 45 8.10 1.00 -21.44
CA GLN A 45 9.46 0.47 -21.30
C GLN A 45 9.48 -1.06 -21.39
N GLY A 46 8.52 -1.74 -20.76
CA GLY A 46 8.38 -3.20 -20.87
C GLY A 46 8.20 -3.65 -22.32
N GLY A 47 7.34 -2.96 -23.07
CA GLY A 47 7.14 -3.22 -24.50
C GLY A 47 8.41 -2.98 -25.34
N GLN A 48 9.18 -1.93 -25.06
CA GLN A 48 10.46 -1.67 -25.71
C GLN A 48 11.51 -2.75 -25.43
N LYS A 49 11.41 -3.41 -24.27
CA LYS A 49 12.27 -4.52 -23.86
C LYS A 49 11.80 -5.88 -24.36
N GLY A 50 10.72 -5.93 -25.13
CA GLY A 50 10.14 -7.17 -25.64
C GLY A 50 9.41 -8.01 -24.60
N MET A 51 9.11 -7.45 -23.42
CA MET A 51 8.35 -8.16 -22.38
C MET A 51 6.92 -8.40 -22.86
N SER A 52 6.44 -9.63 -22.64
CA SER A 52 5.04 -9.98 -22.82
C SER A 52 4.17 -9.26 -21.80
N TRP A 53 2.89 -9.08 -22.15
CA TRP A 53 1.90 -8.54 -21.23
C TRP A 53 1.78 -9.36 -19.93
N LEU A 54 2.01 -10.68 -20.01
CA LEU A 54 1.94 -11.58 -18.87
C LEU A 54 3.13 -11.39 -17.92
N GLU A 55 4.35 -11.22 -18.45
CA GLU A 55 5.53 -10.89 -17.63
C GLU A 55 5.36 -9.56 -16.90
N MET A 56 4.83 -8.55 -17.61
CA MET A 56 4.50 -7.25 -16.99
C MET A 56 3.45 -7.37 -15.89
N LEU A 57 2.38 -8.14 -16.14
CA LEU A 57 1.31 -8.36 -15.16
C LEU A 57 1.83 -9.11 -13.92
N LEU A 58 2.62 -10.16 -14.12
CA LEU A 58 3.20 -10.96 -13.04
C LEU A 58 4.20 -10.14 -12.23
N MET A 59 5.05 -9.34 -12.88
CA MET A 59 6.01 -8.47 -12.21
C MET A 59 5.31 -7.44 -11.32
N THR A 60 4.36 -6.69 -11.88
CA THR A 60 3.61 -5.64 -11.15
C THR A 60 2.69 -6.22 -10.07
N GLY A 61 2.11 -7.39 -10.31
CA GLY A 61 1.20 -8.06 -9.38
C GLY A 61 1.86 -8.76 -8.19
N MET A 62 3.15 -9.12 -8.29
CA MET A 62 3.89 -9.77 -7.19
C MET A 62 4.83 -8.83 -6.44
N ASN A 63 5.34 -7.79 -7.08
CA ASN A 63 6.40 -6.97 -6.50
C ASN A 63 5.87 -5.85 -5.58
N PHE A 64 4.69 -5.29 -5.87
CA PHE A 64 4.07 -4.21 -5.09
C PHE A 64 5.04 -3.05 -4.77
N ALA A 65 5.98 -2.77 -5.69
CA ALA A 65 7.09 -1.85 -5.45
C ALA A 65 7.53 -1.17 -6.76
N GLY A 66 6.93 -0.03 -7.08
CA GLY A 66 7.13 0.62 -8.38
C GLY A 66 8.58 0.99 -8.70
N GLY A 67 9.42 1.26 -7.69
CA GLY A 67 10.84 1.57 -7.89
C GLY A 67 11.65 0.38 -8.41
N SER A 68 11.43 -0.82 -7.89
CA SER A 68 12.15 -2.01 -8.34
C SER A 68 11.58 -2.55 -9.65
N GLU A 69 10.32 -2.27 -9.98
CA GLU A 69 9.73 -2.62 -11.28
C GLU A 69 10.42 -1.89 -12.43
N PHE A 70 10.68 -0.57 -12.30
CA PHE A 70 11.48 0.15 -13.29
C PHE A 70 12.91 -0.37 -13.41
N ALA A 71 13.53 -0.72 -12.29
CA ALA A 71 14.88 -1.29 -12.32
C ALA A 71 14.90 -2.64 -13.03
N THR A 72 13.93 -3.51 -12.74
CA THR A 72 13.77 -4.82 -13.40
C THR A 72 13.58 -4.66 -14.91
N VAL A 73 12.67 -3.78 -15.35
CA VAL A 73 12.45 -3.53 -16.79
C VAL A 73 13.72 -3.00 -17.45
N ASN A 74 14.45 -2.08 -16.81
CA ASN A 74 15.70 -1.56 -17.35
C ASN A 74 16.78 -2.64 -17.54
N LEU A 75 16.83 -3.60 -16.62
CA LEU A 75 17.74 -4.74 -16.64
C LEU A 75 17.25 -5.90 -17.52
N TRP A 76 16.04 -5.82 -18.06
CA TRP A 76 15.49 -6.82 -18.96
C TRP A 76 16.29 -6.84 -20.26
N ALA A 77 17.01 -7.94 -20.49
CA ALA A 77 17.93 -8.15 -21.60
C ALA A 77 18.09 -9.64 -21.88
N GLU A 78 18.59 -10.00 -23.06
CA GLU A 78 18.87 -11.39 -23.43
C GLU A 78 20.38 -11.65 -23.48
N PRO A 79 20.92 -12.68 -22.78
CA PRO A 79 20.21 -13.58 -21.86
C PRO A 79 19.77 -12.88 -20.56
N LEU A 80 18.66 -13.34 -19.97
CA LEU A 80 18.07 -12.72 -18.78
C LEU A 80 19.00 -12.78 -17.55
N PRO A 81 19.46 -11.64 -17.00
CA PRO A 81 20.39 -11.60 -15.88
C PRO A 81 19.66 -11.75 -14.53
N ILE A 82 19.11 -12.95 -14.27
CA ILE A 82 18.21 -13.22 -13.14
C ILE A 82 18.82 -12.83 -11.78
N LEU A 83 20.10 -13.17 -11.53
CA LEU A 83 20.76 -12.85 -10.26
C LEU A 83 20.90 -11.34 -10.04
N LEU A 84 21.19 -10.58 -11.10
CA LEU A 84 21.31 -9.12 -11.03
C LEU A 84 19.95 -8.49 -10.75
N ILE A 85 18.91 -8.90 -11.48
CA ILE A 85 17.53 -8.46 -11.25
C ILE A 85 17.12 -8.76 -9.81
N ALA A 86 17.29 -10.00 -9.34
CA ALA A 86 16.94 -10.41 -7.98
C ALA A 86 17.67 -9.58 -6.91
N THR A 87 18.97 -9.32 -7.09
CA THR A 87 19.77 -8.54 -6.14
C THR A 87 19.33 -7.08 -6.12
N VAL A 88 19.11 -6.46 -7.28
CA VAL A 88 18.66 -5.07 -7.38
C VAL A 88 17.25 -4.90 -6.83
N THR A 89 16.33 -5.80 -7.17
CA THR A 89 14.97 -5.82 -6.62
C THR A 89 15.00 -5.98 -5.10
N PHE A 90 15.80 -6.90 -4.57
CA PHE A 90 15.96 -7.08 -3.12
C PHE A 90 16.52 -5.83 -2.45
N MET A 91 17.56 -5.23 -3.03
CA MET A 91 18.20 -4.03 -2.48
C MET A 91 17.23 -2.85 -2.43
N ILE A 92 16.46 -2.63 -3.50
CA ILE A 92 15.44 -1.57 -3.55
C ILE A 92 14.30 -1.88 -2.58
N ASN A 93 13.84 -3.13 -2.53
CA ASN A 93 12.72 -3.55 -1.67
C ASN A 93 13.09 -3.69 -0.20
N SER A 94 14.38 -3.65 0.16
CA SER A 94 14.83 -3.70 1.55
C SER A 94 14.17 -2.62 2.43
N ARG A 95 13.72 -1.51 1.84
CA ARG A 95 12.89 -0.49 2.50
C ARG A 95 11.60 -1.05 3.11
N HIS A 96 10.99 -2.08 2.52
CA HIS A 96 9.79 -2.74 3.08
C HIS A 96 10.10 -3.43 4.41
N ILE A 97 11.35 -3.86 4.65
CA ILE A 97 11.77 -4.42 5.95
C ILE A 97 11.72 -3.34 7.01
N LEU A 98 12.28 -2.16 6.72
CA LEU A 98 12.27 -1.01 7.63
C LEU A 98 10.86 -0.46 7.86
N MET A 99 10.09 -0.32 6.80
CA MET A 99 8.68 0.09 6.85
C MET A 99 7.85 -0.90 7.68
N GLY A 100 8.03 -2.19 7.45
CA GLY A 100 7.34 -3.26 8.17
C GLY A 100 7.72 -3.29 9.64
N ALA A 101 9.01 -3.14 9.96
CA ALA A 101 9.49 -3.02 11.34
C ALA A 101 8.88 -1.80 12.05
N ALA A 102 8.83 -0.65 11.38
CA ALA A 102 8.21 0.57 11.93
C ALA A 102 6.70 0.36 12.17
N LEU A 103 5.99 -0.24 11.22
CA LEU A 103 4.55 -0.49 11.35
C LEU A 103 4.24 -1.57 12.40
N ALA A 104 5.10 -2.58 12.55
CA ALA A 104 4.96 -3.66 13.53
C ALA A 104 4.91 -3.14 14.97
N LEU A 105 5.56 -2.00 15.27
CA LEU A 105 5.47 -1.34 16.58
C LEU A 105 4.03 -0.92 16.94
N HIS A 106 3.19 -0.68 15.94
CA HIS A 106 1.79 -0.30 16.08
C HIS A 106 0.82 -1.49 15.99
N LEU A 107 1.32 -2.67 15.62
CA LEU A 107 0.54 -3.90 15.43
C LEU A 107 0.62 -4.87 16.63
N LYS A 108 1.34 -4.52 17.71
CA LYS A 108 1.60 -5.43 18.85
C LYS A 108 0.34 -6.04 19.47
N GLU A 109 -0.74 -5.27 19.55
CA GLU A 109 -2.02 -5.70 20.12
C GLU A 109 -2.96 -6.33 19.07
N ILE A 110 -2.51 -6.45 17.81
CA ILE A 110 -3.31 -6.99 16.71
C ILE A 110 -2.98 -8.49 16.56
N PRO A 111 -3.98 -9.40 16.50
CA PRO A 111 -3.74 -10.81 16.29
C PRO A 111 -2.92 -11.07 15.02
N LEU A 112 -1.95 -12.00 15.09
CA LEU A 112 -1.06 -12.34 13.95
C LEU A 112 -1.83 -12.67 12.66
N LYS A 113 -2.99 -13.31 12.77
CA LYS A 113 -3.87 -13.62 11.62
C LYS A 113 -4.34 -12.39 10.85
N LYS A 114 -4.32 -11.20 11.47
CA LYS A 114 -4.64 -9.91 10.84
C LYS A 114 -3.37 -9.10 10.53
N ALA A 115 -2.37 -9.15 11.40
CA ALA A 115 -1.12 -8.41 11.24
C ALA A 115 -0.27 -8.94 10.07
N VAL A 116 -0.18 -10.26 9.88
CA VAL A 116 0.63 -10.87 8.81
C VAL A 116 0.10 -10.50 7.42
N PRO A 117 -1.20 -10.67 7.09
CA PRO A 117 -1.72 -10.21 5.80
C PRO A 117 -1.60 -8.70 5.61
N ALA A 118 -1.77 -7.91 6.68
CA ALA A 118 -1.59 -6.46 6.61
C ALA A 118 -0.17 -6.08 6.18
N LEU A 119 0.85 -6.70 6.77
CA LEU A 119 2.25 -6.48 6.40
C LEU A 119 2.60 -7.04 5.01
N PHE A 120 1.96 -8.14 4.59
CA PHE A 120 2.18 -8.72 3.27
C PHE A 120 1.68 -7.82 2.13
N PHE A 121 0.50 -7.21 2.29
CA PHE A 121 -0.08 -6.29 1.29
C PHE A 121 0.35 -4.83 1.49
N MET A 122 1.40 -4.60 2.27
CA MET A 122 1.95 -3.27 2.51
C MET A 122 2.76 -2.79 1.29
N CYS A 123 2.37 -1.65 0.76
CA CYS A 123 3.11 -0.86 -0.22
C CYS A 123 3.42 0.55 0.34
N ASP A 124 4.26 1.33 -0.36
CA ASP A 124 4.67 2.69 0.02
C ASP A 124 3.48 3.58 0.40
N GLU A 125 2.44 3.57 -0.44
CA GLU A 125 1.25 4.40 -0.30
C GLU A 125 0.45 3.98 0.93
N SER A 126 0.23 2.68 1.09
CA SER A 126 -0.51 2.15 2.25
C SER A 126 0.23 2.42 3.56
N TRP A 127 1.56 2.35 3.56
CA TRP A 127 2.39 2.62 4.73
C TRP A 127 2.37 4.10 5.10
N ALA A 128 2.57 4.99 4.12
CA ALA A 128 2.55 6.44 4.35
C ALA A 128 1.19 6.91 4.88
N MET A 129 0.11 6.41 4.29
CA MET A 129 -1.26 6.71 4.73
C MET A 129 -1.56 6.14 6.12
N ALA A 130 -1.10 4.93 6.42
CA ALA A 130 -1.22 4.33 7.75
C ALA A 130 -0.49 5.14 8.82
N PHE A 131 0.74 5.58 8.54
CA PHE A 131 1.51 6.40 9.47
C PHE A 131 0.87 7.78 9.67
N SER A 132 0.38 8.42 8.60
CA SER A 132 -0.40 9.67 8.70
C SER A 132 -1.63 9.50 9.60
N GLU A 133 -2.37 8.41 9.42
CA GLU A 133 -3.53 8.07 10.26
C GLU A 133 -3.12 7.81 11.72
N ILE A 134 -2.03 7.07 11.96
CA ILE A 134 -1.50 6.83 13.31
C ILE A 134 -1.22 8.14 14.04
N GLN A 135 -0.62 9.13 13.36
CA GLN A 135 -0.35 10.43 13.97
C GLN A 135 -1.64 11.20 14.29
N LYS A 136 -2.62 11.22 13.37
CA LYS A 136 -3.93 11.85 13.59
C LYS A 136 -4.66 11.23 14.79
N ARG A 137 -4.62 9.90 14.92
CA ARG A 137 -5.28 9.18 16.02
C ARG A 137 -4.60 9.38 17.36
N LYS A 138 -3.26 9.39 17.39
CA LYS A 138 -2.50 9.74 18.60
C LYS A 138 -2.83 11.14 19.11
N ALA A 139 -2.90 12.13 18.21
CA ALA A 139 -3.26 13.50 18.56
C ALA A 139 -4.70 13.64 19.11
N THR A 140 -5.56 12.69 18.78
CA THR A 140 -6.97 12.63 19.22
C THR A 140 -7.20 11.58 20.32
N GLY A 141 -6.15 11.01 20.92
CA GLY A 141 -6.31 10.01 22.00
C GLY A 141 -7.01 8.71 21.60
N LEU A 142 -7.14 8.42 20.30
CA LEU A 142 -7.69 7.18 19.78
C LEU A 142 -6.63 6.07 19.68
N PRO A 143 -7.01 4.78 19.61
CA PRO A 143 -6.08 3.70 19.33
C PRO A 143 -5.26 3.98 18.06
N ALA A 144 -3.93 3.93 18.19
CA ALA A 144 -3.00 4.36 17.17
C ALA A 144 -3.24 3.66 15.81
N PHE A 145 -3.39 2.33 15.82
CA PHE A 145 -3.59 1.58 14.58
C PHE A 145 -5.07 1.42 14.23
N ASN A 146 -5.45 1.84 13.03
CA ASN A 146 -6.82 1.77 12.52
C ASN A 146 -6.96 0.62 11.50
N MET A 147 -7.21 -0.60 12.00
CA MET A 147 -7.28 -1.78 11.12
C MET A 147 -8.34 -1.68 10.02
N PRO A 148 -9.58 -1.19 10.26
CA PRO A 148 -10.57 -1.01 9.19
C PRO A 148 -10.16 0.01 8.12
N PHE A 149 -9.51 1.11 8.52
CA PHE A 149 -8.95 2.07 7.56
C PHE A 149 -7.81 1.43 6.77
N TYR A 150 -6.87 0.75 7.44
CA TYR A 150 -5.75 0.08 6.80
C TYR A 150 -6.19 -0.98 5.79
N SER A 151 -7.20 -1.78 6.13
CA SER A 151 -7.75 -2.79 5.20
C SER A 151 -8.44 -2.16 3.99
N GLY A 152 -8.98 -0.95 4.13
CA GLY A 152 -9.46 -0.14 3.01
C GLY A 152 -8.32 0.29 2.09
N LEU A 153 -7.21 0.78 2.66
CA LEU A 153 -6.01 1.16 1.89
C LEU A 153 -5.46 -0.02 1.08
N THR A 154 -5.22 -1.17 1.72
CA THR A 154 -4.64 -2.34 1.06
C THR A 154 -5.57 -2.89 -0.02
N LYS A 155 -6.89 -2.81 0.17
CA LYS A 155 -7.87 -3.26 -0.82
C LYS A 155 -7.93 -2.34 -2.04
N THR A 156 -7.72 -1.03 -1.85
CA THR A 156 -7.60 -0.08 -2.96
C THR A 156 -6.33 -0.34 -3.77
N SER A 157 -5.17 -0.51 -3.11
CA SER A 157 -3.89 -0.74 -3.77
C SER A 157 -3.83 -2.10 -4.50
N THR A 158 -4.47 -3.14 -3.95
CA THR A 158 -4.53 -4.47 -4.58
C THR A 158 -5.61 -4.59 -5.66
N ALA A 159 -6.46 -3.58 -5.85
CA ALA A 159 -7.50 -3.61 -6.89
C ALA A 159 -6.98 -3.21 -8.28
N LEU A 160 -5.74 -2.72 -8.41
CA LEU A 160 -5.17 -2.31 -9.70
C LEU A 160 -4.90 -3.42 -10.74
N PRO A 161 -4.84 -4.73 -10.43
CA PRO A 161 -4.73 -5.74 -11.49
C PRO A 161 -6.06 -6.15 -12.14
N ARG A 162 -7.22 -5.59 -11.73
CA ARG A 162 -8.55 -6.07 -12.19
C ARG A 162 -9.27 -5.18 -13.21
N LEU A 163 -8.58 -4.21 -13.79
CA LEU A 163 -9.11 -3.37 -14.86
C LEU A 163 -8.37 -3.60 -16.18
N SER A 164 -8.31 -4.85 -16.62
CA SER A 164 -8.14 -5.20 -18.04
C SER A 164 -8.81 -6.54 -18.33
N SER A 165 -10.14 -6.57 -18.19
CA SER A 165 -10.95 -7.64 -18.75
C SER A 165 -12.35 -7.10 -19.07
N LYS A 166 -12.41 -6.25 -20.10
CA LYS A 166 -13.56 -6.11 -21.00
C LYS A 166 -13.12 -5.27 -22.20
N ARG A 167 -13.13 -5.92 -23.38
CA ARG A 167 -12.86 -5.43 -24.75
C ARG A 167 -11.41 -5.52 -25.23
N THR A 168 -11.05 -6.68 -25.77
CA THR A 168 -10.35 -6.83 -27.07
C THR A 168 -10.61 -8.24 -27.57
N ILE A 169 -11.80 -8.47 -28.13
CA ILE A 169 -12.05 -9.45 -29.18
C ILE A 169 -12.99 -8.74 -30.14
N LEU A 170 -12.55 -8.67 -31.40
CA LEU A 170 -13.05 -7.91 -32.56
C LEU A 170 -12.62 -6.45 -32.61
#